data_AF-A0A503H0V3-F1
#
_entry.id   AF-A0A503H0V3-F1
#
_cell.length_a   1.000
_cell.length_b   1.000
_cell.length_c   1.000
_cell.angle_alpha   90.00
_cell.angle_beta   90.00
_cell.angle_gamma   90.00
#
_symmetry.space_group_name_H-M   'P 1'
#
loop_
_entity.id
_entity.type
_entity.pdbx_description
1 polymer ?
#
loop_
_entity_poly.entity_id
_entity_poly.type
_entity_poly.pdbx_seq_one_letter_code
_entity_poly.pdbx_strand_id
1 'polypeptide(L)'
;IYTDAKGMTLYTYDKDAKGKTNCYDKCAANWPPLKAAAGAKADDEWSVIDRTDGTKMWAYDGKPVYTFIKDKKAGDVNGDGVAGVWHMLKAD
;
A
#
# COMPACT_ATOMS: atom_id res chain seq x y z
N ILE A 1 -11.97 6.16 3.21
CA ILE A 1 -10.81 5.88 2.33
C ILE A 1 -9.58 6.23 3.12
N TYR A 2 -8.63 5.32 3.24
CA TYR A 2 -7.36 5.61 3.89
C TYR A 2 -6.42 6.36 2.96
N THR A 3 -5.65 7.27 3.54
CA THR A 3 -4.67 8.08 2.83
C THR A 3 -3.34 8.09 3.58
N ASP A 4 -2.25 8.36 2.88
CA ASP A 4 -0.98 8.68 3.53
C ASP A 4 -1.01 10.06 4.21
N ALA A 5 0.09 10.45 4.87
CA ALA A 5 0.22 11.74 5.55
C ALA A 5 0.11 12.97 4.63
N LYS A 6 0.15 12.79 3.31
CA LYS A 6 -0.03 13.85 2.29
C LYS A 6 -1.43 13.84 1.69
N GLY A 7 -2.33 12.95 2.14
CA GLY A 7 -3.68 12.79 1.60
C GLY A 7 -3.75 11.97 0.31
N MET A 8 -2.67 11.25 -0.06
CA MET A 8 -2.68 10.37 -1.23
C MET A 8 -3.44 9.09 -0.91
N THR A 9 -4.33 8.67 -1.80
CA THR A 9 -5.12 7.44 -1.66
C THR A 9 -4.22 6.21 -1.54
N LEU A 10 -4.59 5.32 -0.63
CA LEU A 10 -3.90 4.05 -0.41
C LEU A 10 -4.64 2.90 -1.09
N TYR A 11 -3.88 1.91 -1.55
CA TYR A 11 -4.39 0.77 -2.32
C TYR A 11 -3.88 -0.56 -1.79
N THR A 12 -4.63 -1.63 -2.07
CA THR A 12 -4.23 -3.02 -1.87
C THR A 12 -4.17 -3.75 -3.21
N TYR A 13 -3.38 -4.83 -3.27
CA TYR A 13 -3.14 -5.61 -4.48
C TYR A 13 -3.60 -7.05 -4.29
N ASP A 14 -4.48 -7.54 -5.16
CA ASP A 14 -5.09 -8.88 -5.03
C ASP A 14 -4.09 -10.02 -5.15
N LYS A 15 -2.95 -9.78 -5.81
CA LYS A 15 -1.92 -10.81 -5.93
C LYS A 15 -1.02 -10.87 -4.71
N ASP A 16 -1.18 -10.01 -3.72
CA ASP A 16 -0.47 -10.13 -2.45
C ASP A 16 -1.10 -11.20 -1.56
N ALA A 17 -0.28 -11.76 -0.66
CA ALA A 17 -0.74 -12.63 0.41
C ALA A 17 -0.70 -11.89 1.75
N LYS A 18 -1.38 -12.44 2.77
CA LYS A 18 -1.36 -11.86 4.11
C LYS A 18 0.09 -11.79 4.61
N GLY A 19 0.53 -10.58 4.98
CA GLY A 19 1.87 -10.31 5.47
C GLY A 19 2.97 -10.34 4.39
N LYS A 20 2.64 -10.52 3.11
CA LYS A 20 3.63 -10.74 2.05
C LYS A 20 3.22 -10.09 0.72
N THR A 21 4.05 -9.16 0.27
CA THR A 21 3.93 -8.54 -1.06
C THR A 21 4.56 -9.39 -2.16
N ASN A 22 3.92 -9.41 -3.33
CA ASN A 22 4.45 -9.89 -4.60
C ASN A 22 4.79 -8.72 -5.56
N CYS A 23 4.68 -7.47 -5.09
CA CYS A 23 4.94 -6.26 -5.86
C CYS A 23 6.39 -5.76 -5.65
N TYR A 24 7.25 -6.10 -6.62
CA TYR A 24 8.65 -5.67 -6.70
C TYR A 24 8.98 -5.09 -8.08
N ASP A 25 10.17 -4.51 -8.20
CA ASP A 25 10.71 -3.96 -9.45
C ASP A 25 9.74 -2.99 -10.13
N LYS A 26 9.35 -3.28 -11.38
CA LYS A 26 8.43 -2.45 -12.15
C LYS A 26 7.06 -2.30 -11.47
N CYS A 27 6.61 -3.29 -10.70
CA CYS A 27 5.41 -3.16 -9.91
C CYS A 27 5.59 -2.06 -8.87
N ALA A 28 6.63 -2.15 -8.04
CA ALA A 28 6.93 -1.18 -6.99
C ALA A 28 7.29 0.23 -7.54
N ALA A 29 7.77 0.32 -8.78
CA ALA A 29 7.98 1.61 -9.44
C ALA A 29 6.67 2.32 -9.82
N ASN A 30 5.62 1.57 -10.16
CA ASN A 30 4.30 2.13 -10.48
C ASN A 30 3.40 2.25 -9.24
N TRP A 31 3.60 1.34 -8.29
CA TRP A 31 2.86 1.20 -7.04
C TRP A 31 3.83 1.24 -5.88
N PRO A 32 4.36 2.42 -5.50
CA PRO A 32 5.32 2.51 -4.43
C PRO A 32 4.73 1.97 -3.12
N PRO A 33 5.43 1.06 -2.42
CA PRO A 33 4.99 0.57 -1.12
C PRO A 33 4.93 1.72 -0.12
N LEU A 34 3.89 1.74 0.71
CA LEU A 34 3.81 2.67 1.82
C LEU A 34 4.84 2.27 2.88
N LYS A 35 6.02 2.90 2.84
CA LYS A 35 7.14 2.57 3.72
C LYS A 35 6.77 2.77 5.19
N ALA A 36 7.16 1.82 6.02
CA ALA A 36 7.09 1.96 7.46
C ALA A 36 8.43 2.50 7.99
N ALA A 37 8.36 3.54 8.82
CA ALA A 37 9.55 4.09 9.46
C ALA A 37 10.16 3.10 10.46
N ALA A 38 11.46 3.24 10.73
CA ALA A 38 12.10 2.47 11.80
C ALA A 38 11.41 2.78 13.14
N GLY A 39 11.00 1.74 13.87
CA GLY A 39 10.27 1.88 15.13
C GLY A 39 8.80 2.26 14.98
N ALA A 40 8.25 2.22 13.75
CA ALA A 40 6.81 2.34 13.52
C ALA A 40 6.05 1.34 14.40
N LYS A 41 5.06 1.86 15.14
CA LYS A 41 4.20 1.04 15.99
C LYS A 41 2.93 0.71 15.23
N ALA A 42 2.70 -0.59 15.06
CA ALA A 42 1.43 -1.15 14.61
C ALA A 42 0.34 -0.86 15.64
N ASP A 43 -0.89 -0.61 15.17
CA ASP A 43 -2.07 -0.41 16.00
C ASP A 43 -3.32 -0.92 15.27
N ASP A 44 -4.27 -1.47 16.01
CA ASP A 44 -5.49 -2.12 15.49
C ASP A 44 -5.22 -3.04 14.27
N GLU A 45 -5.82 -2.75 13.11
CA GLU A 45 -5.65 -3.52 11.87
C GLU A 45 -4.35 -3.21 11.13
N TRP A 46 -3.59 -2.19 11.54
CA TRP A 46 -2.32 -1.83 10.92
C TRP A 46 -1.19 -2.70 11.46
N SER A 47 -0.33 -3.14 10.54
CA SER A 47 0.86 -3.93 10.85
C SER A 47 2.04 -3.49 9.99
N VAL A 48 3.25 -3.80 10.46
CA VAL A 48 4.48 -3.58 9.71
C VAL A 48 5.00 -4.94 9.23
N ILE A 49 5.30 -5.04 7.95
CA ILE A 49 5.81 -6.27 7.34
C ILE A 49 7.19 -6.06 6.73
N ASP A 50 8.01 -7.10 6.77
CA ASP A 50 9.31 -7.14 6.13
C ASP A 50 9.18 -7.49 4.64
N ARG A 51 9.90 -6.75 3.81
CA ARG A 51 10.04 -7.03 2.37
C ARG A 51 11.35 -7.77 2.13
N THR A 52 11.38 -8.57 1.06
CA THR A 52 12.59 -9.35 0.71
C THR A 52 13.75 -8.48 0.21
N ASP A 53 13.47 -7.21 -0.13
CA ASP A 53 14.46 -6.20 -0.49
C ASP A 53 15.11 -5.52 0.75
N GLY A 54 14.78 -5.98 1.96
CA GLY A 54 15.32 -5.46 3.23
C GLY A 54 14.61 -4.21 3.75
N THR A 55 13.60 -3.70 3.05
CA THR A 55 12.79 -2.58 3.52
C THR A 55 11.55 -3.05 4.29
N LYS A 56 10.91 -2.13 5.03
CA LYS A 56 9.64 -2.38 5.73
C LYS A 56 8.51 -1.58 5.11
N MET A 57 7.30 -2.14 5.10
CA MET A 57 6.11 -1.45 4.64
C MET A 57 4.92 -1.69 5.56
N TRP A 58 3.93 -0.81 5.45
CA TRP A 58 2.65 -0.96 6.13
C TRP A 58 1.75 -1.97 5.44
N ALA A 59 0.97 -2.67 6.25
CA ALA A 59 -0.13 -3.52 5.83
C ALA A 59 -1.37 -3.23 6.68
N TYR A 60 -2.55 -3.30 6.08
CA TYR A 60 -3.85 -3.14 6.77
C TYR A 60 -4.64 -4.43 6.67
N ASP A 61 -5.11 -4.96 7.80
CA ASP A 61 -5.62 -6.34 7.94
C ASP A 61 -4.70 -7.38 7.27
N GLY A 62 -3.38 -7.13 7.40
CA GLY A 62 -2.33 -7.92 6.79
C GLY A 62 -2.23 -7.84 5.26
N LYS A 63 -3.01 -7.01 4.56
CA LYS A 63 -2.79 -6.69 3.13
C LYS A 63 -1.75 -5.59 2.97
N PRO A 64 -0.64 -5.79 2.23
CA PRO A 64 0.34 -4.74 1.97
C PRO A 64 -0.29 -3.52 1.29
N VAL A 65 0.14 -2.32 1.70
CA VAL A 65 -0.46 -1.05 1.28
C VAL A 65 0.48 -0.23 0.39
N TYR A 66 -0.08 0.40 -0.64
CA TYR A 66 0.65 1.13 -1.66
C TYR A 66 0.05 2.50 -1.96
N THR A 67 0.87 3.37 -2.54
CA THR A 67 0.42 4.56 -3.29
C THR A 67 0.48 4.27 -4.78
N PHE A 68 -0.11 5.13 -5.62
CA PHE A 68 -0.06 4.98 -7.07
C PHE A 68 0.61 6.18 -7.75
N ILE A 69 1.58 5.94 -8.62
CA ILE A 69 2.37 7.03 -9.22
C ILE A 69 1.56 7.96 -10.14
N LYS A 70 0.39 7.52 -10.63
CA LYS A 70 -0.49 8.37 -11.45
C LYS A 70 -1.42 9.24 -10.62
N ASP A 71 -1.53 9.02 -9.31
CA ASP A 71 -2.18 9.98 -8.43
C ASP A 71 -1.21 11.16 -8.21
N LYS A 72 -1.66 12.35 -8.56
CA LYS A 72 -0.83 13.57 -8.56
C LYS A 72 -1.17 14.53 -7.44
N LYS A 73 -2.35 14.39 -6.84
CA LYS A 73 -2.81 15.19 -5.72
C LYS A 73 -3.69 14.38 -4.77
N ALA A 74 -3.87 14.90 -3.57
CA ALA A 74 -4.76 14.32 -2.58
C ALA A 74 -6.18 14.15 -3.15
N GLY A 75 -6.80 13.02 -2.83
CA GLY A 75 -8.13 12.66 -3.31
C GLY A 75 -8.19 12.07 -4.73
N ASP A 76 -7.06 12.02 -5.46
CA ASP A 76 -7.00 11.22 -6.69
C ASP A 76 -7.16 9.73 -6.37
N VAL A 77 -7.93 9.02 -7.22
CA VAL A 77 -8.27 7.60 -7.03
C VAL A 77 -7.98 6.77 -8.30
N ASN A 78 -7.02 7.19 -9.12
CA ASN A 78 -6.81 6.63 -10.45
C ASN A 78 -6.26 5.20 -10.44
N GLY A 79 -5.87 4.70 -9.27
CA GLY A 79 -5.41 3.33 -9.08
C GLY A 79 -6.55 2.32 -8.93
N ASP A 80 -7.76 2.75 -8.61
CA ASP A 80 -8.86 1.83 -8.39
C ASP A 80 -9.23 1.07 -9.67
N GLY A 81 -9.38 -0.25 -9.56
CA GLY A 81 -9.74 -1.12 -10.68
C GLY A 81 -8.66 -1.28 -11.74
N VAL A 82 -7.44 -0.75 -11.56
CA VAL A 82 -6.36 -0.94 -12.52
C VAL A 82 -6.09 -2.44 -12.71
N ALA A 83 -6.15 -2.90 -13.96
CA ALA A 83 -6.03 -4.31 -14.32
C ALA A 83 -6.99 -5.26 -13.56
N GLY A 84 -8.04 -4.74 -12.92
CA GLY A 84 -9.00 -5.49 -12.12
C GLY A 84 -8.46 -6.10 -10.83
N VAL A 85 -7.27 -5.70 -10.38
CA VAL A 85 -6.56 -6.33 -9.24
C VAL A 85 -6.04 -5.34 -8.20
N TRP A 86 -6.30 -4.05 -8.40
CA TRP A 86 -5.93 -2.97 -7.49
C TRP A 86 -7.19 -2.31 -6.95
N HIS A 87 -7.26 -2.15 -5.62
CA HIS A 87 -8.45 -1.64 -4.96
C HIS A 87 -8.08 -0.56 -3.96
N MET A 88 -8.85 0.52 -3.94
CA MET A 88 -8.75 1.53 -2.88
C MET A 88 -8.94 0.89 -1.50
N LEU A 89 -8.07 1.25 -0.57
CA LEU A 89 -8.22 0.90 0.82
C LEU A 89 -9.28 1.80 1.46
N LYS A 90 -10.47 1.23 1.70
CA LYS A 90 -11.59 1.94 2.33
C LYS A 90 -11.49 1.82 3.84
N ALA A 91 -11.93 2.87 4.52
CA ALA A 91 -12.17 2.81 5.96
C ALA A 91 -13.62 2.34 6.10
N ASP A 92 -13.84 1.32 6.91
CA ASP A 92 -15.18 0.82 7.22
C ASP A 92 -15.97 1.82 8.07
#